data_AF-A0A852VKK9-F1
#
_entry.id   AF-A0A852VKK9-F1
#
_cell.length_a   1.000
_cell.length_b   1.000
_cell.length_c   1.000
_cell.angle_alpha   90.00
_cell.angle_beta   90.00
_cell.angle_gamma   90.00
#
_symmetry.space_group_name_H-M   'P 1'
#
loop_
_entity.id
_entity.type
_entity.pdbx_description
1 polymer ?
#
loop_
_entity_poly.entity_id
_entity_poly.type
_entity_poly.pdbx_seq_one_letter_code
_entity_poly.pdbx_strand_id
1 'polypeptide(L)'
;MSIGSGIQTIDDVSWRTAQSTTALSYMPYARAEEYANIYTTQTELYNAEQQAARDAILSLAPFMNMEEKGPDLTEAQASDMKQKIEVLQGQLTLVESFMNTLDREYKKFLTAHPD
;
A
#
# COMPACT_ATOMS: atom_id res chain seq x y z
N MET A 1 -2.68 0.08 -22.14
CA MET A 1 -2.40 0.65 -20.80
C MET A 1 -1.85 -0.51 -19.96
N SER A 2 -0.56 -0.50 -19.61
CA SER A 2 0.05 -1.57 -18.82
C SER A 2 -0.04 -1.17 -17.35
N ILE A 3 -0.77 -1.92 -16.54
CA ILE A 3 -0.73 -1.79 -15.08
C ILE A 3 0.36 -2.76 -14.61
N GLY A 4 1.57 -2.26 -14.43
CA GLY A 4 2.64 -3.04 -13.81
C GLY A 4 2.44 -3.07 -12.31
N SER A 5 2.02 -4.19 -11.73
CA SER A 5 2.03 -4.38 -10.27
C SER A 5 3.36 -5.01 -9.84
N GLY A 6 4.34 -4.16 -9.53
CA GLY A 6 5.53 -4.59 -8.82
C GLY A 6 5.31 -4.41 -7.32
N ILE A 7 4.55 -5.31 -6.68
CA ILE A 7 4.44 -5.27 -5.21
C ILE A 7 5.83 -5.59 -4.67
N GLN A 8 6.48 -4.60 -4.06
CA GLN A 8 7.80 -4.78 -3.49
C GLN A 8 7.67 -5.18 -2.03
N THR A 9 8.33 -6.28 -1.66
CA THR A 9 8.50 -6.61 -0.24
C THR A 9 9.54 -5.67 0.35
N ILE A 10 9.19 -5.03 1.45
CA ILE A 10 10.14 -4.23 2.24
C ILE A 10 10.77 -5.18 3.26
N ASP A 11 12.11 -5.20 3.36
CA ASP A 11 12.83 -6.11 4.26
C ASP A 11 12.62 -5.72 5.73
N ASP A 12 12.03 -6.64 6.51
CA ASP A 12 11.74 -6.50 7.93
C ASP A 12 12.46 -7.53 8.81
N VAL A 13 13.38 -8.32 8.25
CA VAL A 13 14.00 -9.47 8.95
C VAL A 13 14.75 -9.01 10.19
N SER A 14 15.55 -7.94 10.07
CA SER A 14 16.31 -7.37 11.18
C SER A 14 15.41 -6.93 12.34
N TRP A 15 14.30 -6.28 12.03
CA TRP A 15 13.31 -5.84 13.01
C TRP A 15 12.59 -7.00 13.69
N ARG A 16 12.14 -7.98 12.90
CA ARG A 16 11.49 -9.19 13.44
C ARG A 16 12.42 -10.01 14.31
N THR A 17 13.69 -10.15 13.91
CA THR A 17 14.72 -10.81 14.74
C THR A 17 14.97 -10.03 16.02
N ALA A 18 15.04 -8.69 15.96
CA ALA A 18 15.23 -7.87 17.16
C ALA A 18 14.05 -7.99 18.14
N GLN A 19 12.81 -8.06 17.66
CA GLN A 19 11.64 -8.34 18.48
C GLN A 19 11.70 -9.74 19.11
N SER A 20 11.94 -10.79 18.31
CA SER A 20 11.89 -12.18 18.78
C SER A 20 13.00 -12.52 19.77
N THR A 21 14.16 -11.89 19.63
CA THR A 21 15.32 -12.08 20.54
C THR A 21 15.31 -11.13 21.73
N THR A 22 14.28 -10.28 21.88
CA THR A 22 14.19 -9.25 22.93
C THR A 22 15.32 -8.21 22.86
N ALA A 23 16.04 -8.12 21.74
CA ALA A 23 17.12 -7.15 21.54
C ALA A 23 16.63 -5.70 21.66
N LEU A 24 15.35 -5.46 21.33
CA LEU A 24 14.71 -4.14 21.48
C LEU A 24 14.69 -3.63 22.92
N SER A 25 14.76 -4.51 23.94
CA SER A 25 14.80 -4.09 25.35
C SER A 25 16.07 -3.33 25.73
N TYR A 26 17.14 -3.48 24.93
CA TYR A 26 18.39 -2.74 25.10
C TYR A 26 18.41 -1.42 24.31
N MET A 27 17.38 -1.15 23.50
CA MET A 27 17.26 0.09 22.73
C MET A 27 16.59 1.17 23.59
N PRO A 28 17.09 2.42 23.58
CA PRO A 28 16.38 3.54 24.21
C PRO A 28 14.96 3.66 23.65
N TYR A 29 13.99 3.89 24.52
CA TYR A 29 12.56 3.89 24.15
C TYR A 29 12.25 4.79 22.95
N ALA A 30 12.75 6.03 22.94
CA ALA A 30 12.52 6.97 21.84
C ALA A 30 12.96 6.43 20.47
N ARG A 31 14.07 5.67 20.43
CA ARG A 31 14.58 5.05 19.21
C ARG A 31 13.76 3.80 18.83
N ALA A 32 13.35 3.01 19.83
CA ALA A 32 12.50 1.86 19.60
C ALA A 32 11.13 2.28 19.03
N GLU A 33 10.57 3.38 19.53
CA GLU A 33 9.32 3.98 19.04
C GLU A 33 9.46 4.48 17.60
N GLU A 34 10.54 5.19 17.27
CA GLU A 34 10.83 5.65 15.90
C GLU A 34 10.84 4.48 14.90
N TYR A 35 11.62 3.43 15.17
CA TYR A 35 11.67 2.25 14.30
C TYR A 35 10.34 1.51 14.26
N ALA A 36 9.64 1.36 15.40
CA ALA A 36 8.34 0.72 15.43
C ALA A 36 7.34 1.41 14.49
N ASN A 37 7.28 2.74 14.53
CA ASN A 37 6.41 3.51 13.64
C ASN A 37 6.77 3.28 12.16
N ILE A 38 8.06 3.29 11.80
CA ILE A 38 8.52 3.04 10.43
C ILE A 38 8.07 1.65 9.95
N TYR A 39 8.37 0.59 10.71
CA TYR A 39 8.03 -0.78 10.31
C TYR A 39 6.51 -1.04 10.30
N THR A 40 5.75 -0.41 11.20
CA THR A 40 4.28 -0.45 11.15
C THR A 40 3.74 0.19 9.88
N THR A 41 4.21 1.39 9.52
CA THR A 41 3.77 2.05 8.28
C THR A 41 4.17 1.26 7.03
N GLN A 42 5.35 0.62 7.01
CA GLN A 42 5.76 -0.27 5.91
C GLN A 42 4.81 -1.47 5.78
N THR A 43 4.39 -2.06 6.90
CA THR A 43 3.42 -3.17 6.91
C THR A 43 2.05 -2.72 6.40
N GLU A 44 1.59 -1.54 6.82
CA GLU A 44 0.32 -0.96 6.35
C GLU A 44 0.35 -0.67 4.85
N LEU A 45 1.45 -0.10 4.33
CA LEU A 45 1.63 0.13 2.89
C LEU A 45 1.56 -1.19 2.13
N TYR A 46 2.33 -2.20 2.53
CA TYR A 46 2.34 -3.51 1.85
C TYR A 46 0.95 -4.14 1.81
N ASN A 47 0.21 -4.09 2.92
CA ASN A 47 -1.16 -4.60 2.98
C ASN A 47 -2.12 -3.80 2.09
N ALA A 48 -1.97 -2.47 2.04
CA ALA A 48 -2.79 -1.61 1.19
C ALA A 48 -2.50 -1.84 -0.29
N GLU A 49 -1.24 -2.05 -0.69
CA GLU A 49 -0.87 -2.40 -2.06
C GLU A 49 -1.46 -3.74 -2.49
N GLN A 50 -1.41 -4.76 -1.60
CA GLN A 50 -2.03 -6.06 -1.87
C GLN A 50 -3.55 -5.94 -2.06
N GLN A 51 -4.21 -5.16 -1.21
CA GLN A 51 -5.66 -4.91 -1.33
C GLN A 51 -5.99 -4.13 -2.61
N ALA A 52 -5.26 -3.06 -2.90
CA ALA A 52 -5.44 -2.26 -4.10
C ALA A 52 -5.20 -3.08 -5.37
N ALA A 53 -4.18 -3.93 -5.41
CA ALA A 53 -3.90 -4.82 -6.54
C ALA A 53 -5.04 -5.83 -6.76
N ARG A 54 -5.53 -6.46 -5.69
CA ARG A 54 -6.67 -7.37 -5.74
C ARG A 54 -7.92 -6.66 -6.28
N ASP A 55 -8.23 -5.50 -5.73
CA ASP A 55 -9.48 -4.80 -6.05
C ASP A 55 -9.40 -4.13 -7.42
N ALA A 56 -8.22 -3.71 -7.88
CA ALA A 56 -7.96 -3.31 -9.26
C ALA A 56 -8.28 -4.44 -10.24
N ILE A 57 -7.87 -5.67 -9.93
CA ILE A 57 -8.22 -6.83 -10.76
C ILE A 57 -9.73 -7.06 -10.76
N LEU A 58 -10.39 -7.04 -9.60
CA LEU A 58 -11.84 -7.29 -9.49
C LEU A 58 -12.70 -6.23 -10.20
N SER A 59 -12.26 -4.98 -10.18
CA SER A 59 -12.95 -3.85 -10.82
C SER A 59 -12.67 -3.76 -12.32
N LEU A 60 -11.48 -4.16 -12.78
CA LEU A 60 -11.10 -4.13 -14.19
C LEU A 60 -11.48 -5.41 -14.96
N ALA A 61 -11.58 -6.55 -14.28
CA ALA A 61 -11.94 -7.83 -14.91
C ALA A 61 -13.23 -7.79 -15.75
N PRO A 62 -14.30 -7.06 -15.36
CA PRO A 62 -15.48 -6.89 -16.22
C PRO A 62 -15.13 -6.24 -17.56
N PHE A 63 -14.27 -5.23 -17.60
CA PHE A 63 -13.85 -4.56 -18.84
C PHE A 63 -13.02 -5.47 -19.73
N MET A 64 -12.16 -6.30 -19.15
CA MET A 64 -11.34 -7.26 -19.91
C MET A 64 -12.17 -8.35 -20.60
N ASN A 65 -13.37 -8.62 -20.08
CA ASN A 65 -14.28 -9.64 -20.60
C ASN A 65 -15.44 -9.07 -21.43
N MET A 66 -15.55 -7.74 -21.59
CA MET A 66 -16.56 -7.14 -22.46
C MET A 66 -16.12 -7.26 -23.92
N GLU A 67 -16.99 -7.84 -24.76
CA GLU A 67 -16.81 -7.79 -26.21
C GLU A 67 -16.88 -6.34 -26.70
N GLU A 68 -15.97 -5.94 -27.60
CA GLU A 68 -15.90 -4.58 -28.19
C GLU A 68 -17.21 -4.12 -28.85
N LYS A 69 -18.13 -5.06 -29.15
CA LYS A 69 -19.45 -4.81 -29.76
C LYS A 69 -20.60 -5.36 -28.92
N GLY A 70 -20.44 -5.42 -27.60
CA GLY A 70 -21.53 -5.73 -26.69
C GLY A 70 -22.61 -4.64 -26.69
N PRO A 71 -23.86 -4.97 -26.30
CA PRO A 71 -24.89 -3.96 -26.10
C PRO A 71 -24.45 -2.91 -25.07
N ASP A 72 -24.93 -1.68 -25.23
CA ASP A 72 -24.67 -0.59 -24.28
C ASP A 72 -24.99 -1.01 -22.84
N LEU A 73 -24.17 -0.56 -21.90
CA LEU A 73 -24.36 -0.82 -20.48
C LEU A 73 -25.74 -0.33 -20.03
N THR A 74 -26.47 -1.18 -19.32
CA THR A 74 -27.68 -0.76 -18.61
C THR A 74 -27.31 0.23 -17.50
N GLU A 75 -28.27 1.08 -17.10
CA GLU A 75 -28.06 2.07 -16.02
C GLU A 75 -27.57 1.42 -14.71
N ALA A 76 -28.10 0.23 -14.38
CA ALA A 76 -27.66 -0.54 -13.23
C ALA A 76 -26.19 -0.98 -13.33
N GLN A 77 -25.75 -1.43 -14.50
CA GLN A 77 -24.35 -1.82 -14.73
C GLN A 77 -23.41 -0.61 -14.72
N ALA A 78 -23.85 0.53 -15.27
CA ALA A 78 -23.08 1.76 -15.22
C ALA A 78 -22.91 2.28 -13.78
N SER A 79 -23.95 2.19 -12.95
CA SER A 79 -23.88 2.56 -11.53
C SER A 79 -22.94 1.64 -10.73
N ASP A 80 -23.03 0.32 -10.91
CA ASP A 80 -22.13 -0.64 -10.26
C ASP A 80 -20.67 -0.41 -10.68
N MET A 81 -20.44 -0.12 -11.96
CA MET A 81 -19.13 0.21 -12.50
C MET A 81 -18.57 1.50 -11.90
N LYS A 82 -19.39 2.56 -11.80
CA LYS A 82 -19.00 3.81 -11.15
C LYS A 82 -18.56 3.57 -9.70
N GLN A 83 -19.34 2.82 -8.93
CA GLN A 83 -19.03 2.51 -7.54
C GLN A 83 -17.68 1.78 -7.42
N LYS A 84 -17.39 0.81 -8.30
CA LYS A 84 -16.11 0.09 -8.30
C LYS A 84 -14.93 1.01 -8.60
N ILE A 85 -15.07 1.93 -9.57
CA ILE A 85 -14.03 2.91 -9.90
C ILE A 85 -13.79 3.87 -8.73
N GLU A 86 -14.83 4.34 -8.05
CA GLU A 86 -14.69 5.23 -6.89
C GLU A 86 -13.96 4.55 -5.73
N VAL A 87 -14.23 3.25 -5.48
CA VAL A 87 -13.49 2.46 -4.50
C VAL A 87 -12.00 2.38 -4.86
N LEU A 88 -11.66 2.12 -6.12
CA LEU A 88 -10.26 2.10 -6.57
C LEU A 88 -9.56 3.43 -6.38
N GLN A 89 -10.23 4.53 -6.71
CA GLN A 89 -9.66 5.87 -6.52
C GLN A 89 -9.35 6.14 -5.04
N GLY A 90 -10.26 5.75 -4.14
CA GLY A 90 -10.02 5.84 -2.69
C GLY A 90 -8.82 5.01 -2.23
N GLN A 91 -8.69 3.78 -2.74
CA GLN A 91 -7.57 2.90 -2.42
C GLN A 91 -6.23 3.45 -2.92
N LEU A 92 -6.18 3.97 -4.13
CA LEU A 92 -4.99 4.63 -4.67
C LEU A 92 -4.57 5.85 -3.82
N THR A 93 -5.55 6.64 -3.39
CA THR A 93 -5.32 7.79 -2.49
C THR A 93 -4.72 7.34 -1.15
N LEU A 94 -5.21 6.21 -0.61
CA LEU A 94 -4.66 5.64 0.63
C LEU A 94 -3.20 5.18 0.46
N VAL A 95 -2.90 4.47 -0.64
CA VAL A 95 -1.53 4.02 -0.96
C VAL A 95 -0.59 5.22 -1.10
N GLU A 96 -1.02 6.27 -1.82
CA GLU A 96 -0.26 7.52 -1.94
C GLU A 96 0.02 8.17 -0.58
N SER A 97 -0.97 8.18 0.33
CA SER A 97 -0.80 8.68 1.69
C SER A 97 0.24 7.91 2.50
N PHE A 98 0.26 6.57 2.41
CA PHE A 98 1.28 5.76 3.07
C PHE A 98 2.68 6.01 2.50
N MET A 99 2.80 6.12 1.18
CA MET A 99 4.07 6.42 0.52
C MET A 99 4.61 7.80 0.91
N ASN A 100 3.75 8.81 0.96
CA ASN A 100 4.10 10.15 1.44
C ASN A 100 4.51 10.17 2.92
N THR A 101 3.95 9.27 3.74
CA THR A 101 4.33 9.12 5.14
C THR A 101 5.71 8.50 5.27
N LEU A 102 5.99 7.43 4.52
CA LEU A 102 7.32 6.80 4.50
C LEU A 102 8.41 7.73 3.97
N ASP A 103 8.16 8.48 2.90
CA ASP A 103 9.11 9.47 2.38
C ASP A 103 9.44 10.54 3.43
N ARG A 104 8.44 10.98 4.19
CA ARG A 104 8.63 11.93 5.30
C ARG A 104 9.46 11.33 6.42
N GLU A 105 9.16 10.11 6.86
CA GLU A 105 9.94 9.44 7.91
C GLU A 105 11.38 9.19 7.44
N TYR A 106 11.59 8.80 6.18
CA TYR A 106 12.92 8.64 5.59
C TYR A 106 13.71 9.96 5.59
N LYS A 107 13.10 11.07 5.18
CA LYS A 107 13.73 12.40 5.21
C LYS A 107 14.08 12.85 6.63
N LYS A 108 13.21 12.60 7.61
CA LYS A 108 13.51 12.87 9.03
C LYS A 108 14.70 12.05 9.50
N PHE A 109 14.71 10.76 9.18
CA PHE A 109 15.79 9.85 9.55
C PHE A 109 17.15 10.33 9.02
N LEU A 110 17.22 10.65 7.71
CA LEU A 110 18.43 11.20 7.08
C LEU A 110 18.89 12.52 7.70
N THR A 111 17.93 13.39 8.08
CA THR A 111 18.26 14.66 8.74
C THR A 111 18.84 14.46 10.14
N ALA A 112 18.32 13.47 10.88
CA ALA A 112 18.79 13.15 12.23
C ALA A 112 20.10 12.32 12.23
N HIS A 113 20.41 11.64 11.13
CA HIS A 113 21.57 10.77 10.95
C HIS A 113 22.36 11.14 9.69
N PRO A 114 22.92 12.36 9.60
CA PRO A 114 23.76 12.75 8.48
C PRO A 114 25.08 11.96 8.53
N ASP A 115 25.51 11.45 7.38
CA ASP A 115 26.83 10.82 7.20
C ASP A 115 27.99 11.77 7.53
#